data_AF-A0A7S4J5E3-F1
#
_entry.id   AF-A0A7S4J5E3-F1
#
_cell.length_a   1.000
_cell.length_b   1.000
_cell.length_c   1.000
_cell.angle_alpha   90.00
_cell.angle_beta   90.00
_cell.angle_gamma   90.00
#
_symmetry.space_group_name_H-M   'P 1'
#
loop_
_entity.id
_entity.type
_entity.pdbx_description
1 polymer ?
#
loop_
_entity_poly.entity_id
_entity_poly.type
_entity_poly.pdbx_seq_one_letter_code
_entity_poly.pdbx_strand_id
1 'polypeptide(L)'
;HTQHRTGLYDFVRAASNAKALASPVLHAYACDDPLIQPERASELVELLDRDIQRDGPRLCWEAGGHYVQQTHASELADALEDWVLNDLCTRSSSDRTGVP
;
A
#
# COMPACT_ATOMS: atom_id res chain seq x y z
N HIS A 1 -3.56 27.58 -4.80
CA HIS A 1 -3.04 27.32 -3.44
C HIS A 1 -1.69 26.64 -3.56
N THR A 2 -0.62 27.38 -3.30
CA THR A 2 0.76 26.90 -3.40
C THR A 2 1.09 26.18 -2.10
N GLN A 3 1.31 24.86 -2.15
CA GLN A 3 1.65 24.07 -0.96
C GLN A 3 3.06 24.49 -0.48
N HIS A 4 3.13 25.06 0.73
CA HIS A 4 4.38 25.40 1.39
C HIS A 4 4.89 24.22 2.24
N ARG A 5 6.16 23.91 2.01
CA ARG A 5 6.93 22.73 2.44
C ARG A 5 7.18 22.69 3.95
N THR A 6 6.84 21.57 4.59
CA THR A 6 7.37 21.18 5.91
C THR A 6 8.03 19.80 5.78
N GLY A 7 9.36 19.73 5.87
CA GLY A 7 10.14 18.48 5.79
C GLY A 7 10.55 18.08 4.37
N LEU A 8 11.75 17.52 4.21
CA LEU A 8 12.39 17.10 2.96
C LEU A 8 11.74 15.85 2.32
N TYR A 9 10.42 15.87 2.05
CA TYR A 9 9.78 14.79 1.30
C TYR A 9 9.86 15.07 -0.21
N ASP A 10 10.67 14.28 -0.90
CA ASP A 10 10.76 14.27 -2.36
C ASP A 10 9.68 13.33 -2.92
N PHE A 11 8.51 13.89 -3.19
CA PHE A 11 7.37 13.16 -3.75
C PHE A 11 7.64 12.61 -5.16
N VAL A 12 8.52 13.26 -5.93
CA VAL A 12 8.91 12.76 -7.26
C VAL A 12 9.69 11.46 -7.10
N ARG A 13 10.65 11.44 -6.17
CA ARG A 13 11.40 10.22 -5.86
C ARG A 13 10.51 9.15 -5.25
N ALA A 14 9.60 9.50 -4.34
CA ALA A 14 8.65 8.55 -3.77
C ALA A 14 7.78 7.87 -4.84
N ALA A 15 7.22 8.66 -5.77
CA ALA A 15 6.44 8.13 -6.88
C ALA A 15 7.29 7.25 -7.83
N SER A 16 8.54 7.65 -8.09
CA SER A 16 9.47 6.84 -8.90
C SER A 16 9.78 5.50 -8.22
N ASN A 17 10.00 5.50 -6.90
CA ASN A 17 10.23 4.27 -6.15
C ASN A 17 9.00 3.36 -6.18
N ALA A 18 7.80 3.92 -5.97
CA ALA A 18 6.56 3.16 -6.02
C ALA A 18 6.35 2.50 -7.40
N LYS A 19 6.65 3.20 -8.49
CA LYS A 19 6.62 2.64 -9.86
C LYS A 19 7.65 1.54 -10.11
N ALA A 20 8.75 1.53 -9.36
CA ALA A 20 9.81 0.55 -9.50
C ALA A 20 9.60 -0.70 -8.62
N LEU A 21 8.59 -0.72 -7.75
CA LEU A 21 8.25 -1.89 -6.95
C LEU A 21 7.87 -3.05 -7.88
N ALA A 22 8.53 -4.18 -7.72
CA ALA A 22 8.27 -5.42 -8.46
C ALA A 22 7.78 -6.53 -7.51
N SER A 23 7.16 -6.13 -6.40
CA SER A 23 6.66 -7.00 -5.36
C SER A 23 5.21 -6.66 -5.02
N PRO A 24 4.42 -7.64 -4.58
CA PRO A 24 3.08 -7.40 -4.04
C PRO A 24 3.11 -6.35 -2.92
N VAL A 25 2.06 -5.52 -2.82
CA VAL A 25 2.00 -4.43 -1.85
C VAL A 25 0.69 -4.48 -1.08
N LEU A 26 0.77 -4.41 0.25
CA LEU A 26 -0.36 -4.04 1.11
C LEU A 26 -0.23 -2.55 1.42
N HIS A 27 -1.30 -1.81 1.16
CA HIS A 27 -1.36 -0.37 1.43
C HIS A 27 -2.57 -0.07 2.32
N ALA A 28 -2.35 0.67 3.41
CA ALA A 28 -3.35 0.94 4.44
C ALA A 28 -3.23 2.39 4.93
N TYR A 29 -4.35 3.12 5.00
CA TYR A 29 -4.38 4.52 5.45
C TYR A 29 -5.77 4.93 5.99
N ALA A 30 -5.83 6.03 6.74
CA ALA A 30 -7.08 6.66 7.16
C ALA A 30 -7.27 8.03 6.48
N CYS A 31 -8.50 8.37 6.14
CA CYS A 31 -8.86 9.63 5.46
C CYS A 31 -8.69 10.86 6.35
N ASP A 32 -8.68 10.70 7.67
CA ASP A 32 -8.48 11.77 8.65
C ASP A 32 -7.00 11.92 9.09
N ASP A 33 -6.05 11.27 8.40
CA ASP A 33 -4.62 11.44 8.69
C ASP A 33 -4.20 12.92 8.56
N PRO A 34 -3.76 13.58 9.64
CA PRO A 34 -3.39 14.99 9.60
C PRO A 34 -2.05 15.25 8.88
N LEU A 35 -1.27 14.21 8.60
CA LEU A 35 0.06 14.30 8.00
C LEU A 35 0.03 14.00 6.49
N ILE A 36 -0.90 13.17 6.04
CA ILE A 36 -1.03 12.76 4.64
C ILE A 36 -2.39 13.22 4.11
N GLN A 37 -2.37 14.03 3.05
CA GLN A 37 -3.59 14.42 2.37
C GLN A 37 -4.25 13.19 1.71
N PRO A 38 -5.57 12.99 1.86
CA PRO A 38 -6.29 11.84 1.31
C PRO A 38 -6.02 11.62 -0.19
N GLU A 39 -5.88 12.70 -0.95
CA GLU A 39 -5.60 12.64 -2.38
C GLU A 39 -4.25 11.95 -2.68
N ARG A 40 -3.25 12.12 -1.81
CA ARG A 40 -1.94 11.46 -1.97
C ARG A 40 -2.03 9.96 -1.73
N ALA A 41 -2.84 9.54 -0.77
CA ALA A 41 -3.08 8.13 -0.53
C ALA A 41 -3.83 7.49 -1.71
N SER A 42 -4.84 8.18 -2.26
CA SER A 42 -5.55 7.74 -3.46
C SER A 42 -4.66 7.70 -4.70
N GLU A 43 -3.81 8.72 -4.93
CA GLU A 43 -2.82 8.73 -6.01
C GLU A 43 -1.86 7.52 -5.95
N LEU A 44 -1.45 7.11 -4.74
CA LEU A 44 -0.62 5.94 -4.55
C LEU A 44 -1.40 4.64 -4.85
N VAL A 45 -2.65 4.52 -4.42
CA VAL A 45 -3.51 3.37 -4.76
C VAL A 45 -3.62 3.20 -6.27
N GLU A 46 -3.97 4.26 -7.00
CA GLU A 46 -4.06 4.23 -8.47
C GLU A 46 -2.74 3.85 -9.15
N LEU A 47 -1.61 4.25 -8.56
CA LEU A 47 -0.28 3.92 -9.08
C LEU A 47 0.05 2.44 -8.87
N LEU A 48 -0.27 1.91 -7.69
CA LEU A 48 -0.04 0.50 -7.36
C LEU A 48 -0.93 -0.41 -8.23
N ASP A 49 -2.19 -0.04 -8.46
CA ASP A 49 -3.17 -0.87 -9.18
C ASP A 49 -2.93 -0.94 -10.70
N ARG A 50 -2.02 -0.12 -11.24
CA ARG A 50 -1.64 -0.17 -12.67
C ARG A 50 -0.81 -1.40 -13.04
N ASP A 51 -0.31 -2.15 -12.07
CA ASP A 51 0.63 -3.24 -12.30
C ASP A 51 0.31 -4.44 -11.41
N ILE A 52 0.04 -5.58 -12.05
CA ILE A 52 -0.31 -6.83 -11.37
C ILE A 52 0.79 -7.33 -10.42
N GLN A 53 2.05 -6.91 -10.62
CA GLN A 53 3.14 -7.26 -9.70
C GLN A 53 2.97 -6.61 -8.32
N ARG A 54 2.21 -5.51 -8.21
CA ARG A 54 1.95 -4.76 -6.97
C ARG A 54 0.59 -5.06 -6.36
N ASP A 55 -0.09 -6.08 -6.88
CA ASP A 55 -1.39 -6.52 -6.42
C ASP A 55 -1.34 -6.92 -4.94
N GLY A 56 -2.41 -6.61 -4.22
CA GLY A 56 -2.53 -6.83 -2.79
C GLY A 56 -3.57 -5.92 -2.13
N PRO A 57 -3.81 -6.07 -0.82
CA PRO A 57 -4.89 -5.36 -0.15
C PRO A 57 -4.71 -3.83 -0.19
N ARG A 58 -5.85 -3.15 -0.31
CA ARG A 58 -6.00 -1.69 -0.19
C ARG A 58 -6.99 -1.43 0.92
N LEU A 59 -6.50 -0.99 2.08
CA LEU A 59 -7.32 -0.72 3.25
C LEU A 59 -7.46 0.80 3.42
N CYS A 60 -8.69 1.26 3.56
CA CYS A 60 -9.01 2.67 3.75
C CYS A 60 -10.10 2.78 4.81
N TRP A 61 -9.86 3.61 5.82
CA TRP A 61 -10.83 3.92 6.86
C TRP A 61 -11.19 5.39 6.84
N GLU A 62 -12.43 5.74 7.20
CA GLU A 62 -12.85 7.14 7.33
C GLU A 62 -12.09 7.86 8.45
N ALA A 63 -11.81 7.15 9.56
CA ALA A 63 -11.14 7.68 10.74
C ALA A 63 -10.07 6.72 11.28
N GLY A 64 -9.03 7.23 11.95
CA GLY A 64 -7.93 6.44 12.52
C GLY A 64 -6.61 7.22 12.66
N GLY A 65 -6.53 8.38 12.02
CA GLY A 65 -5.36 9.25 12.04
C GLY A 65 -4.12 8.59 11.41
N HIS A 66 -2.95 9.10 11.80
CA HIS A 66 -1.68 8.67 11.18
C HIS A 66 -1.23 7.26 11.56
N TYR A 67 -1.71 6.72 12.68
CA TYR A 67 -1.24 5.46 13.25
C TYR A 67 -2.28 4.34 13.10
N VAL A 68 -2.66 4.03 11.85
CA VAL A 68 -3.65 3.00 11.53
C VAL A 68 -3.30 1.61 12.07
N GLN A 69 -2.00 1.32 12.26
CA GLN A 69 -1.53 0.10 12.91
C GLN A 69 -1.88 0.00 14.41
N GLN A 70 -2.26 1.11 15.04
CA GLN A 70 -2.75 1.15 16.41
C GLN A 70 -4.27 1.19 16.46
N THR A 71 -4.89 2.00 15.59
CA THR A 71 -6.35 2.23 15.64
C THR A 71 -7.16 1.13 14.95
N HIS A 72 -6.59 0.44 13.97
CA HIS A 72 -7.20 -0.65 13.19
C HIS A 72 -6.31 -1.89 13.20
N ALA A 73 -5.66 -2.14 14.34
CA ALA A 73 -4.64 -3.19 14.46
C ALA A 73 -5.20 -4.58 14.12
N SER A 74 -6.43 -4.87 14.54
CA SER A 74 -7.09 -6.16 14.29
C SER A 74 -7.40 -6.34 12.82
N GLU A 75 -8.10 -5.38 12.20
CA GLU A 75 -8.46 -5.43 10.78
C GLU A 75 -7.22 -5.46 9.87
N LEU A 76 -6.17 -4.73 10.25
CA LEU A 76 -4.89 -4.75 9.53
C LEU A 76 -4.18 -6.11 9.66
N ALA A 77 -4.21 -6.72 10.85
CA ALA A 77 -3.61 -8.03 11.08
C ALA A 77 -4.36 -9.13 10.32
N ASP A 78 -5.69 -9.13 10.36
CA ASP A 78 -6.53 -10.09 9.65
C ASP A 78 -6.27 -10.01 8.13
N ALA A 79 -6.27 -8.79 7.57
CA ALA A 79 -5.98 -8.60 6.15
C ALA A 79 -4.56 -9.05 5.76
N LEU A 80 -3.58 -8.85 6.64
CA LEU A 80 -2.20 -9.31 6.41
C LEU A 80 -2.11 -10.84 6.46
N GLU A 81 -2.74 -11.47 7.45
CA GLU A 81 -2.77 -12.93 7.61
C GLU A 81 -3.42 -13.59 6.39
N ASP A 82 -4.62 -13.14 6.02
CA ASP A 82 -5.35 -13.64 4.87
C ASP A 82 -4.52 -13.52 3.58
N TRP A 83 -3.89 -12.35 3.36
CA TRP A 83 -3.10 -12.11 2.16
C TRP A 83 -1.85 -12.99 2.09
N VAL A 84 -1.13 -13.15 3.21
CA VAL A 84 0.09 -13.97 3.26
C VAL A 84 -0.25 -15.44 3.05
N LEU A 85 -1.28 -15.95 3.73
CA LEU A 85 -1.63 -17.37 3.70
C LEU A 85 -2.27 -17.78 2.37
N ASN A 86 -3.11 -16.92 1.78
CA ASN A 86 -3.95 -17.31 0.64
C ASN A 86 -3.42 -16.82 -0.71
N ASP A 87 -2.75 -15.67 -0.78
CA ASP A 87 -2.43 -15.04 -2.06
C ASP A 87 -0.93 -15.06 -2.38
N LEU A 88 -0.08 -14.84 -1.38
CA LEU A 88 1.38 -14.82 -1.59
C LEU A 88 1.98 -16.22 -1.63
N CYS A 89 1.54 -17.12 -0.74
CA CYS A 89 2.02 -18.51 -0.71
C CYS A 89 1.55 -19.34 -1.91
N THR A 90 0.37 -19.04 -2.47
CA THR A 90 -0.19 -19.74 -3.63
C THR A 90 0.51 -19.34 -4.93
N ARG A 91 0.81 -18.05 -5.13
CA ARG A 91 1.58 -17.56 -6.30
C ARG A 91 3.02 -18.08 -6.35
N SER A 92 3.65 -18.30 -5.19
CA SER A 92 5.00 -18.91 -5.14
C SER A 92 5.02 -20.40 -5.54
N SER A 93 3.88 -21.08 -5.54
CA SER A 93 3.78 -22.51 -5.82
C SER A 93 3.60 -22.82 -7.31
N SER A 94 3.03 -21.89 -8.08
CA SER A 94 2.84 -22.00 -9.53
C SER A 94 4.09 -21.71 -10.37
N ASP A 95 5.15 -21.13 -9.79
CA ASP A 95 6.40 -20.80 -10.49
C ASP A 95 7.46 -21.92 -10.43
N ARG A 96 7.21 -23.03 -9.73
CA ARG A 96 8.16 -24.15 -9.57
C ARG A 96 8.04 -25.28 -10.59
N THR A 97 7.12 -25.20 -11.56
CA THR A 97 6.91 -26.27 -12.55
C THR A 97 7.52 -26.00 -13.94
N GLY A 98 8.33 -24.94 -14.08
CA GLY A 98 9.08 -24.68 -15.31
C GLY A 98 10.38 -25.48 -15.40
N VAL A 99 10.33 -26.74 -15.83
CA VAL A 99 11.48 -27.51 -16.35
C VAL A 99 11.05 -28.26 -17.60
N PRO A 100 11.81 -28.15 -18.70
CA PRO A 100 12.56 -29.31 -19.17
C PRO A 100 14.08 -29.17 -18.95
#